data_AF-A0A0B5HHS6-F1
#
_entry.id   AF-A0A0B5HHS6-F1
#
_cell.length_a   1.000
_cell.length_b   1.000
_cell.length_c   1.000
_cell.angle_alpha   90.00
_cell.angle_beta   90.00
_cell.angle_gamma   90.00
#
_symmetry.space_group_name_H-M   'P 1'
#
loop_
_entity.id
_entity.type
_entity.pdbx_description
1 polymer ?
#
loop_
_entity_poly.entity_id
_entity_poly.type
_entity_poly.pdbx_seq_one_letter_code
_entity_poly.pdbx_strand_id
1 'polypeptide(L)'
;MLILKRLKEKAWKSWKKSVERENRKLPKGAVSIHYRVFEGRDFSWKEVEDLRKQFGFTDLYLFHGVAMERNGRAVVVSGPQGIGKSTTLRRLIKNDSIRPLDDGIVLVGKKRAGLFVLESGKYPMRSNSSRASKFFRLGRKSIYTEASPSRLRYAIKQKTTNANIIASAWLGSVFSADRSAESFQPRVVELGKLIFLPHERDPLKPKMVSGQSVSEIGEKELQRRFGKGKLTVVSPIQKNPKKKLLELILGG
;
A
#
# COMPACT_ATOMS: atom_id res chain seq x y z
N MET A 1 -20.23 5.63 -24.40
CA MET A 1 -18.76 5.75 -24.29
C MET A 1 -18.28 6.99 -23.49
N LEU A 2 -18.93 8.16 -23.64
CA LEU A 2 -18.57 9.42 -22.94
C LEU A 2 -18.71 9.37 -21.40
N ILE A 3 -19.71 8.66 -20.88
CA ILE A 3 -20.02 8.57 -19.44
C ILE A 3 -18.93 7.80 -18.69
N LEU A 4 -18.46 6.68 -19.25
CA LEU A 4 -17.33 5.90 -18.72
C LEU A 4 -16.03 6.71 -18.70
N LYS A 5 -15.80 7.56 -19.71
CA LYS A 5 -14.63 8.45 -19.80
C LYS A 5 -14.67 9.54 -18.71
N ARG A 6 -15.82 10.18 -18.52
CA ARG A 6 -16.06 11.17 -17.45
C ARG A 6 -16.01 10.58 -16.04
N LEU A 7 -16.48 9.35 -15.84
CA LEU A 7 -16.39 8.63 -14.56
C LEU A 7 -14.93 8.28 -14.23
N LYS A 8 -14.15 7.80 -15.22
CA LYS A 8 -12.70 7.59 -15.06
C LYS A 8 -11.97 8.90 -14.74
N GLU A 9 -12.30 10.00 -15.40
CA GLU A 9 -11.71 11.33 -15.12
C GLU A 9 -12.09 11.90 -13.74
N LYS A 10 -13.33 11.73 -13.28
CA LYS A 10 -13.74 12.16 -11.94
C LYS A 10 -13.07 11.31 -10.85
N ALA A 11 -13.01 9.99 -11.03
CA ALA A 11 -12.26 9.10 -10.15
C ALA A 11 -10.78 9.49 -10.12
N TRP A 12 -10.19 9.79 -11.27
CA TRP A 12 -8.83 10.28 -11.43
C TRP A 12 -8.57 11.61 -10.72
N LYS A 13 -9.41 12.63 -10.89
CA LYS A 13 -9.26 13.95 -10.24
C LYS A 13 -9.44 13.86 -8.71
N SER A 14 -10.41 13.09 -8.24
CA SER A 14 -10.64 12.85 -6.81
C SER A 14 -9.44 12.15 -6.16
N TRP A 15 -8.88 11.18 -6.86
CA TRP A 15 -7.74 10.41 -6.40
C TRP A 15 -6.39 11.15 -6.56
N LYS A 16 -6.19 11.98 -7.60
CA LYS A 16 -5.03 12.89 -7.71
C LYS A 16 -4.96 13.84 -6.52
N LYS A 17 -6.10 14.46 -6.15
CA LYS A 17 -6.20 15.25 -4.92
C LYS A 17 -5.96 14.43 -3.66
N SER A 18 -6.24 13.12 -3.67
CA SER A 18 -5.99 12.23 -2.52
C SER A 18 -4.51 11.89 -2.40
N VAL A 19 -3.83 11.57 -3.50
CA VAL A 19 -2.40 11.24 -3.52
C VAL A 19 -1.54 12.48 -3.22
N GLU A 20 -1.90 13.65 -3.74
CA GLU A 20 -1.22 14.92 -3.41
C GLU A 20 -1.39 15.29 -1.92
N ARG A 21 -2.57 15.06 -1.35
CA ARG A 21 -2.82 15.22 0.10
C ARG A 21 -2.11 14.16 0.94
N GLU A 22 -1.97 12.92 0.46
CA GLU A 22 -1.23 11.87 1.14
C GLU A 22 0.28 12.11 1.11
N ASN A 23 0.83 12.56 -0.02
CA ASN A 23 2.27 12.81 -0.15
C ASN A 23 2.75 13.96 0.74
N ARG A 24 1.93 14.98 0.98
CA ARG A 24 2.22 16.07 1.95
C ARG A 24 2.25 15.59 3.40
N LYS A 25 1.68 14.42 3.70
CA LYS A 25 1.63 13.83 5.04
C LYS A 25 2.74 12.80 5.28
N LEU A 26 3.63 12.59 4.32
CA LEU A 26 4.73 11.63 4.44
C LEU A 26 5.85 12.19 5.34
N PRO A 27 6.54 11.32 6.10
CA PRO A 27 7.73 11.73 6.83
C PRO A 27 8.86 12.15 5.87
N LYS A 28 9.73 13.04 6.33
CA LYS A 28 10.95 13.44 5.61
C LYS A 28 11.80 12.20 5.33
N GLY A 29 12.14 11.98 4.07
CA GLY A 29 12.91 10.80 3.62
C GLY A 29 12.07 9.65 3.09
N ALA A 30 10.73 9.71 3.16
CA ALA A 30 9.86 8.72 2.53
C ALA A 30 10.02 8.69 1.00
N VAL A 31 9.94 7.50 0.41
CA VAL A 31 10.07 7.30 -1.04
C VAL A 31 8.68 7.18 -1.65
N SER A 32 8.25 8.18 -2.43
CA SER A 32 6.88 8.18 -3.00
C SER A 32 6.81 8.12 -4.52
N ILE A 33 7.93 8.35 -5.22
CA ILE A 33 7.98 8.43 -6.69
C ILE A 33 7.43 7.20 -7.39
N HIS A 34 7.59 6.02 -6.78
CA HIS A 34 7.14 4.77 -7.37
C HIS A 34 5.63 4.69 -7.60
N TYR A 35 4.82 5.43 -6.85
CA TYR A 35 3.39 5.57 -7.16
C TYR A 35 3.19 6.31 -8.48
N ARG A 36 3.91 7.42 -8.71
CA ARG A 36 3.83 8.17 -9.97
C ARG A 36 4.24 7.31 -11.15
N VAL A 37 5.34 6.56 -11.00
CA VAL A 37 5.81 5.58 -12.00
C VAL A 37 4.75 4.49 -12.25
N PHE A 38 4.24 3.87 -11.19
CA PHE A 38 3.26 2.79 -11.30
C PHE A 38 1.97 3.27 -11.99
N GLU A 39 1.59 4.51 -11.76
CA GLU A 39 0.36 5.11 -12.25
C GLU A 39 0.53 5.76 -13.63
N GLY A 40 1.74 5.75 -14.20
CA GLY A 40 2.03 6.39 -15.49
C GLY A 40 1.81 7.91 -15.46
N ARG A 41 2.05 8.54 -14.31
CA ARG A 41 1.95 9.99 -14.11
C ARG A 41 3.29 10.66 -14.43
N ASP A 42 3.30 11.99 -14.53
CA ASP A 42 4.54 12.73 -14.70
C ASP A 42 5.52 12.47 -13.54
N PHE A 43 6.71 12.01 -13.88
CA PHE A 43 7.86 11.87 -12.98
C PHE A 43 9.13 12.20 -13.78
N SER A 44 10.20 12.59 -13.09
CA SER A 44 11.49 12.78 -13.74
C SER A 44 12.29 11.47 -13.72
N TRP A 45 12.89 11.12 -14.85
CA TRP A 45 13.83 10.00 -14.92
C TRP A 45 15.03 10.19 -14.00
N LYS A 46 15.43 11.43 -13.74
CA LYS A 46 16.49 11.76 -12.78
C LYS A 46 16.11 11.31 -11.37
N GLU A 47 14.88 11.54 -10.92
CA GLU A 47 14.43 11.10 -9.59
C GLU A 47 14.43 9.56 -9.46
N VAL A 48 14.09 8.85 -10.53
CA VAL A 48 14.13 7.38 -10.57
C VAL A 48 15.58 6.87 -10.55
N GLU A 49 16.46 7.53 -11.28
CA GLU A 49 17.89 7.23 -11.33
C GLU A 49 18.56 7.51 -9.98
N ASP A 50 18.26 8.64 -9.35
CA ASP A 50 18.75 9.02 -8.03
C ASP A 50 18.32 7.98 -6.99
N LEU A 51 17.06 7.53 -7.04
CA LEU A 51 16.58 6.45 -6.18
C LEU A 51 17.37 5.14 -6.42
N ARG A 52 17.58 4.76 -7.69
CA ARG A 52 18.35 3.57 -8.04
C ARG A 52 19.79 3.67 -7.58
N LYS A 53 20.45 4.82 -7.74
CA LYS A 53 21.82 5.08 -7.27
C LYS A 53 21.90 5.02 -5.75
N GLN A 54 20.99 5.73 -5.05
CA GLN A 54 20.92 5.79 -3.59
C GLN A 54 20.88 4.39 -2.95
N PHE A 55 20.13 3.45 -3.53
CA PHE A 55 19.97 2.11 -2.98
C PHE A 55 20.75 1.03 -3.75
N GLY A 56 21.50 1.38 -4.79
CA GLY A 56 22.30 0.46 -5.61
C GLY A 56 21.46 -0.53 -6.43
N PHE A 57 20.32 -0.09 -6.97
CA PHE A 57 19.40 -0.93 -7.73
C PHE A 57 19.62 -0.87 -9.25
N THR A 58 19.82 -2.04 -9.86
CA THR A 58 19.89 -2.18 -11.32
C THR A 58 18.51 -2.14 -11.96
N ASP A 59 17.53 -2.82 -11.38
CA ASP A 59 16.13 -2.81 -11.83
C ASP A 59 15.22 -2.50 -10.64
N LEU A 60 14.07 -1.87 -10.89
CA LEU A 60 13.00 -1.74 -9.92
C LEU A 60 11.77 -2.50 -10.39
N TYR A 61 11.15 -3.25 -9.50
CA TYR A 61 9.87 -3.90 -9.71
C TYR A 61 8.84 -3.28 -8.78
N LEU A 62 7.67 -2.99 -9.33
CA LEU A 62 6.58 -2.35 -8.63
C LEU A 62 5.40 -3.32 -8.61
N PHE A 63 4.94 -3.66 -7.42
CA PHE A 63 3.86 -4.60 -7.20
C PHE A 63 2.70 -3.93 -6.48
N HIS A 64 1.46 -4.19 -6.90
CA HIS A 64 0.31 -3.87 -6.07
C HIS A 64 0.08 -4.98 -5.04
N GLY A 65 0.35 -4.67 -3.77
CA GLY A 65 0.57 -5.69 -2.76
C GLY A 65 0.72 -5.19 -1.34
N VAL A 66 1.16 -6.11 -0.51
CA VAL A 66 1.67 -5.85 0.83
C VAL A 66 3.06 -6.43 0.95
N ALA A 67 3.90 -5.78 1.74
CA ALA A 67 5.20 -6.27 2.13
C ALA A 67 5.30 -6.30 3.64
N MET A 68 5.93 -7.36 4.15
CA MET A 68 6.20 -7.57 5.57
C MET A 68 7.55 -8.23 5.74
N GLU A 69 8.16 -8.05 6.88
CA GLU A 69 9.38 -8.71 7.31
C GLU A 69 9.02 -9.79 8.34
N ARG A 70 9.57 -10.99 8.13
CA ARG A 70 9.47 -12.16 9.00
C ARG A 70 10.85 -12.83 9.02
N ASN A 71 11.38 -13.11 10.21
CA ASN A 71 12.69 -13.73 10.38
C ASN A 71 13.82 -13.03 9.59
N GLY A 72 13.84 -11.69 9.62
CA GLY A 72 14.84 -10.86 8.92
C GLY A 72 14.73 -10.81 7.39
N ARG A 73 13.73 -11.46 6.80
CA ARG A 73 13.49 -11.48 5.35
C ARG A 73 12.12 -10.92 5.00
N ALA A 74 12.04 -10.28 3.83
CA ALA A 74 10.81 -9.73 3.33
C ALA A 74 9.95 -10.80 2.64
N VAL A 75 8.65 -10.78 2.94
CA VAL A 75 7.59 -11.51 2.26
C VAL A 75 6.68 -10.50 1.59
N VAL A 76 6.54 -10.63 0.28
CA VAL A 76 5.65 -9.79 -0.54
C VAL A 76 4.45 -10.62 -0.98
N VAL A 77 3.25 -10.07 -0.85
CA VAL A 77 2.04 -10.65 -1.43
C VAL A 77 1.48 -9.66 -2.44
N SER A 78 1.44 -10.06 -3.71
CA SER A 78 0.97 -9.24 -4.83
C SER A 78 -0.20 -9.89 -5.53
N GLY A 79 -1.17 -9.09 -5.97
CA GLY A 79 -2.34 -9.57 -6.72
C GLY A 79 -3.53 -8.61 -6.66
N PRO A 80 -4.72 -9.04 -7.08
CA PRO A 80 -5.86 -8.14 -7.30
C PRO A 80 -6.37 -7.50 -6.02
N GLN A 81 -7.05 -6.36 -6.17
CA GLN A 81 -7.78 -5.72 -5.06
C GLN A 81 -8.86 -6.66 -4.50
N GLY A 82 -9.15 -6.55 -3.20
CA GLY A 82 -10.23 -7.32 -2.56
C GLY A 82 -9.90 -8.75 -2.11
N ILE A 83 -8.81 -9.37 -2.57
CA ILE A 83 -8.45 -10.77 -2.20
C ILE A 83 -8.01 -10.95 -0.73
N GLY A 84 -7.91 -9.86 0.03
CA GLY A 84 -7.66 -9.89 1.46
C GLY A 84 -6.22 -9.60 1.90
N LYS A 85 -5.30 -9.25 0.99
CA LYS A 85 -3.86 -8.95 1.29
C LYS A 85 -3.66 -8.05 2.52
N SER A 86 -4.20 -6.84 2.52
CA SER A 86 -4.08 -5.90 3.65
C SER A 86 -4.83 -6.36 4.90
N THR A 87 -5.88 -7.18 4.74
CA THR A 87 -6.59 -7.77 5.90
C THR A 87 -5.76 -8.86 6.57
N THR A 88 -5.10 -9.71 5.77
CA THR A 88 -4.19 -10.76 6.25
C THR A 88 -2.98 -10.13 6.94
N LEU A 89 -2.37 -9.11 6.33
CA LEU A 89 -1.28 -8.33 6.94
C LEU A 89 -1.68 -7.81 8.33
N ARG A 90 -2.84 -7.16 8.46
CA ARG A 90 -3.34 -6.65 9.75
C ARG A 90 -3.60 -7.72 10.80
N ARG A 91 -3.94 -8.95 10.39
CA ARG A 91 -4.11 -10.07 11.33
C ARG A 91 -2.77 -10.55 11.86
N LEU A 92 -1.79 -10.71 10.97
CA LEU A 92 -0.45 -11.15 11.33
C LEU A 92 0.26 -10.16 12.27
N ILE A 93 0.07 -8.85 12.05
CA ILE A 93 0.62 -7.82 12.94
C ILE A 93 0.01 -7.88 14.33
N LYS A 94 -1.30 -8.12 14.44
CA LYS A 94 -1.97 -8.22 15.75
C LYS A 94 -1.50 -9.40 16.58
N ASN A 95 -0.94 -10.41 15.94
CA ASN A 95 -0.39 -11.59 16.59
C ASN A 95 1.13 -11.46 16.79
N ASP A 96 1.68 -10.24 16.63
CA ASP A 96 3.11 -9.89 16.71
C ASP A 96 4.05 -10.83 15.92
N SER A 97 3.52 -11.47 14.88
CA SER A 97 4.24 -12.52 14.14
C SER A 97 5.10 -11.97 12.99
N ILE A 98 4.96 -10.67 12.67
CA ILE A 98 5.62 -10.00 11.54
C ILE A 98 5.81 -8.50 11.82
N ARG A 99 6.76 -7.87 11.11
CA ARG A 99 6.85 -6.41 10.99
C ARG A 99 6.33 -5.97 9.63
N PRO A 100 5.40 -5.02 9.53
CA PRO A 100 4.96 -4.52 8.23
C PRO A 100 6.00 -3.60 7.59
N LEU A 101 6.14 -3.68 6.26
CA LEU A 101 7.00 -2.81 5.46
C LEU A 101 6.17 -1.83 4.64
N ASP A 102 5.22 -2.33 3.83
CA ASP A 102 4.39 -1.51 2.94
C ASP A 102 3.02 -2.15 2.64
N ASP A 103 2.02 -1.32 2.29
CA ASP A 103 0.67 -1.74 1.89
C ASP A 103 0.12 -0.79 0.83
N GLY A 104 -0.10 -1.32 -0.38
CA GLY A 104 -0.45 -0.53 -1.57
C GLY A 104 0.48 -0.88 -2.72
N ILE A 105 1.46 -0.01 -3.01
CA ILE A 105 2.53 -0.33 -3.97
C ILE A 105 3.77 -0.72 -3.18
N VAL A 106 4.35 -1.85 -3.55
CA VAL A 106 5.57 -2.40 -2.97
C VAL A 106 6.70 -2.27 -3.99
N LEU A 107 7.82 -1.74 -3.54
CA LEU A 107 9.05 -1.65 -4.31
C LEU A 107 9.97 -2.84 -4.03
N VAL A 108 10.39 -3.52 -5.09
CA VAL A 108 11.45 -4.53 -5.04
C VAL A 108 12.58 -4.08 -5.97
N GLY A 109 13.77 -3.86 -5.43
CA GLY A 109 14.96 -3.54 -6.21
C GLY A 109 15.84 -4.76 -6.45
N LYS A 110 16.42 -4.85 -7.64
CA LYS A 110 17.46 -5.83 -7.98
C LYS A 110 18.84 -5.26 -7.66
N LYS A 111 19.66 -6.03 -6.96
CA LYS A 111 21.10 -5.82 -6.80
C LYS A 111 21.86 -7.02 -7.37
N ARG A 112 23.18 -6.90 -7.51
CA ARG A 112 24.06 -8.03 -7.85
C ARG A 112 23.87 -9.21 -6.88
N ALA A 113 23.77 -8.92 -5.59
CA ALA A 113 23.63 -9.91 -4.53
C ALA A 113 22.24 -10.56 -4.43
N GLY A 114 21.19 -9.99 -5.03
CA GLY A 114 19.83 -10.50 -4.83
C GLY A 114 18.71 -9.51 -5.10
N LEU A 115 17.54 -9.79 -4.54
CA LEU A 115 16.34 -8.98 -4.63
C LEU A 115 16.01 -8.45 -3.24
N PHE A 116 15.59 -7.19 -3.16
CA PHE A 116 15.39 -6.49 -1.90
C PHE A 116 14.11 -5.68 -1.95
N VAL A 117 13.32 -5.72 -0.89
CA VAL A 117 12.17 -4.81 -0.71
C VAL A 117 12.68 -3.49 -0.14
N LEU A 118 12.28 -2.37 -0.74
CA LEU A 118 12.52 -1.03 -0.20
C LEU A 118 11.31 -0.60 0.64
N GLU A 119 11.53 -0.39 1.94
CA GLU A 119 10.53 0.16 2.85
C GLU A 119 10.34 1.65 2.57
N SER A 120 9.17 2.02 2.05
CA SER A 120 8.93 3.35 1.51
C SER A 120 8.53 4.41 2.54
N GLY A 121 8.17 3.98 3.75
CA GLY A 121 7.67 4.84 4.83
C GLY A 121 6.15 5.05 4.80
N LYS A 122 5.41 4.34 3.95
CA LYS A 122 3.94 4.49 3.83
C LYS A 122 3.12 3.62 4.77
N TYR A 123 3.62 2.44 5.16
CA TYR A 123 2.88 1.60 6.10
C TYR A 123 2.59 2.27 7.46
N PRO A 124 3.58 2.92 8.12
CA PRO A 124 3.34 3.61 9.39
C PRO A 124 2.14 4.58 9.34
N MET A 125 1.90 5.22 8.19
CA MET A 125 0.75 6.11 7.95
C MET A 125 -0.62 5.40 7.98
N ARG A 126 -0.72 4.16 7.49
CA ARG A 126 -2.01 3.41 7.39
C ARG A 126 -2.45 2.78 8.70
N SER A 127 -1.53 2.58 9.65
CA SER A 127 -1.84 2.00 10.96
C SER A 127 -2.79 2.89 11.78
N ASN A 128 -2.70 4.22 11.64
CA ASN A 128 -3.55 5.17 12.37
C ASN A 128 -4.92 5.44 11.70
N SER A 129 -4.97 5.51 10.35
CA SER A 129 -6.24 5.65 9.63
C SER A 129 -7.12 4.38 9.75
N SER A 130 -6.51 3.21 9.86
CA SER A 130 -7.22 1.95 10.13
C SER A 130 -7.68 1.80 11.58
N ARG A 131 -6.98 2.39 12.56
CA ARG A 131 -7.46 2.52 13.95
C ARG A 131 -8.72 3.38 14.04
N ALA A 132 -8.75 4.53 13.35
CA ALA A 132 -9.96 5.36 13.26
C ALA A 132 -11.11 4.63 12.55
N SER A 133 -10.84 3.97 11.41
CA SER A 133 -11.85 3.20 10.68
C SER A 133 -12.40 1.99 11.48
N LYS A 134 -11.60 1.42 12.39
CA LYS A 134 -12.03 0.38 13.34
C LYS A 134 -12.92 0.96 14.45
N PHE A 135 -12.64 2.17 14.94
CA PHE A 135 -13.47 2.87 15.92
C PHE A 135 -14.85 3.24 15.35
N PHE A 136 -14.90 3.76 14.11
CA PHE A 136 -16.16 4.00 13.40
C PHE A 136 -16.93 2.72 13.06
N ARG A 137 -16.26 1.55 13.02
CA ARG A 137 -16.90 0.23 12.84
C ARG A 137 -17.38 -0.38 14.16
N LEU A 138 -16.75 -0.06 15.29
CA LEU A 138 -17.16 -0.50 16.62
C LEU A 138 -18.26 0.38 17.20
N GLY A 139 -18.27 1.69 16.91
CA GLY A 139 -19.41 2.59 17.18
C GLY A 139 -20.61 2.40 16.23
N ARG A 140 -20.56 1.39 15.36
CA ARG A 140 -21.48 1.16 14.23
C ARG A 140 -22.64 0.22 14.54
N LYS A 141 -23.12 0.21 15.78
CA LYS A 141 -24.49 -0.28 16.03
C LYS A 141 -25.56 0.82 15.97
N SER A 142 -25.21 2.11 15.77
CA SER A 142 -26.25 3.16 15.87
C SER A 142 -26.24 4.28 14.82
N ILE A 143 -25.11 4.68 14.21
CA ILE A 143 -25.06 6.03 13.59
C ILE A 143 -25.15 6.04 12.04
N TYR A 144 -24.93 4.91 11.36
CA TYR A 144 -24.83 4.90 9.89
C TYR A 144 -26.13 4.64 9.13
N THR A 145 -27.26 4.47 9.83
CA THR A 145 -28.54 4.29 9.15
C THR A 145 -29.18 5.61 8.72
N GLU A 146 -28.92 6.78 9.33
CA GLU A 146 -29.70 8.00 8.98
C GLU A 146 -29.03 9.38 9.13
N ALA A 147 -27.71 9.49 9.00
CA ALA A 147 -27.06 10.81 9.09
C ALA A 147 -26.73 11.38 7.70
N SER A 148 -27.64 12.19 7.14
CA SER A 148 -27.32 13.05 6.00
C SER A 148 -26.24 14.09 6.38
N PRO A 149 -25.42 14.58 5.43
CA PRO A 149 -24.39 15.59 5.68
C PRO A 149 -24.89 16.89 6.31
N SER A 150 -26.20 17.19 6.23
CA SER A 150 -26.83 18.36 6.85
C SER A 150 -27.08 18.17 8.35
N ARG A 151 -27.44 16.97 8.81
CA ARG A 151 -27.60 16.66 10.25
C ARG A 151 -26.28 16.75 11.02
N LEU A 152 -25.17 16.38 10.38
CA LEU A 152 -23.82 16.48 10.95
C LEU A 152 -23.37 17.93 11.17
N ARG A 153 -23.73 18.84 10.26
CA ARG A 153 -23.48 20.29 10.41
C ARG A 153 -24.38 20.93 11.45
N TYR A 154 -25.63 20.47 11.54
CA TYR A 154 -26.58 20.92 12.56
C TYR A 154 -26.10 20.56 13.98
N ALA A 155 -25.58 19.33 14.18
CA ALA A 155 -25.05 18.88 15.46
C ALA A 155 -23.80 19.66 15.93
N ILE A 156 -22.91 20.04 15.00
CA ILE A 156 -21.75 20.90 15.28
C ILE A 156 -22.19 22.31 15.72
N LYS A 157 -23.29 22.82 15.15
CA LYS A 157 -23.84 24.14 15.48
C LYS A 157 -24.52 24.17 16.86
N GLN A 158 -24.96 23.03 17.37
CA GLN A 158 -25.75 22.87 18.61
C GLN A 158 -24.93 22.63 19.89
N LYS A 159 -23.59 22.79 19.89
CA LYS A 159 -22.71 22.64 21.07
C LYS A 159 -23.11 21.46 22.00
N THR A 160 -23.16 20.23 21.47
CA THR A 160 -23.28 19.02 22.32
C THR A 160 -21.87 18.62 22.80
N THR A 161 -21.54 19.03 24.03
CA THR A 161 -20.21 19.56 24.34
C THR A 161 -19.11 18.55 24.66
N ASN A 162 -19.33 17.32 25.16
CA ASN A 162 -18.19 16.58 25.73
C ASN A 162 -17.70 15.38 24.91
N ALA A 163 -18.57 14.44 24.52
CA ALA A 163 -18.12 13.25 23.80
C ALA A 163 -17.67 13.53 22.35
N ASN A 164 -18.33 14.49 21.69
CA ASN A 164 -18.05 14.83 20.30
C ASN A 164 -16.84 15.73 20.13
N ILE A 165 -16.52 16.59 21.10
CA ILE A 165 -15.29 17.41 21.09
C ILE A 165 -14.09 16.51 21.36
N ILE A 166 -14.17 15.56 22.29
CA ILE A 166 -13.09 14.60 22.53
C ILE A 166 -12.89 13.70 21.31
N ALA A 167 -13.96 13.18 20.71
CA ALA A 167 -13.86 12.39 19.48
C ALA A 167 -13.28 13.21 18.32
N SER A 168 -13.71 14.46 18.14
CA SER A 168 -13.22 15.33 17.04
C SER A 168 -11.80 15.83 17.27
N ALA A 169 -11.40 16.11 18.50
CA ALA A 169 -10.04 16.48 18.88
C ALA A 169 -9.08 15.29 18.77
N TRP A 170 -9.54 14.08 19.13
CA TRP A 170 -8.75 12.86 18.98
C TRP A 170 -8.66 12.42 17.51
N LEU A 171 -9.77 12.47 16.76
CA LEU A 171 -9.77 12.29 15.31
C LEU A 171 -8.90 13.36 14.64
N GLY A 172 -8.95 14.61 15.11
CA GLY A 172 -8.03 15.68 14.72
C GLY A 172 -6.57 15.30 14.98
N SER A 173 -6.21 14.81 16.16
CA SER A 173 -4.83 14.37 16.44
C SER A 173 -4.38 13.16 15.60
N VAL A 174 -5.32 12.29 15.20
CA VAL A 174 -5.07 11.10 14.36
C VAL A 174 -5.05 11.43 12.86
N PHE A 175 -5.75 12.48 12.42
CA PHE A 175 -5.82 12.92 11.02
C PHE A 175 -4.93 14.13 10.69
N SER A 176 -4.49 14.88 11.71
CA SER A 176 -3.74 16.13 11.65
C SER A 176 -2.32 16.04 12.21
N ALA A 177 -1.79 14.85 12.51
CA ALA A 177 -0.35 14.71 12.64
C ALA A 177 0.25 14.93 11.24
N ASP A 178 0.58 16.17 10.93
CA ASP A 178 1.43 16.54 9.81
C ASP A 178 2.82 15.97 10.10
N ARG A 179 2.99 14.70 9.75
CA ARG A 179 4.22 13.92 10.01
C ARG A 179 5.36 14.30 9.09
N SER A 180 5.20 15.34 8.26
CA SER A 180 6.31 15.95 7.53
C SER A 180 7.45 16.41 8.45
N ALA A 181 7.20 16.58 9.76
CA ALA A 181 8.24 16.80 10.76
C ALA A 181 8.99 15.52 11.19
N GLU A 182 8.38 14.33 11.10
CA GLU A 182 9.03 13.05 11.45
C GLU A 182 10.08 12.68 10.37
N SER A 183 11.27 12.27 10.81
CA SER A 183 12.29 11.72 9.91
C SER A 183 12.08 10.21 9.73
N PHE A 184 12.09 9.74 8.49
CA PHE A 184 12.07 8.34 8.14
C PHE A 184 13.31 8.00 7.31
N GLN A 185 14.02 6.96 7.70
CA GLN A 185 15.14 6.42 6.94
C GLN A 185 14.68 5.15 6.21
N PRO A 186 14.57 5.17 4.87
CA PRO A 186 14.22 3.97 4.12
C PRO A 186 15.22 2.85 4.36
N ARG A 187 14.69 1.63 4.51
CA ARG A 187 15.47 0.41 4.69
C ARG A 187 15.27 -0.53 3.53
N VAL A 188 16.31 -1.29 3.21
CA VAL A 188 16.22 -2.41 2.27
C VAL A 188 16.24 -3.72 3.06
N VAL A 189 15.31 -4.61 2.76
CA VAL A 189 15.18 -5.93 3.39
C VAL A 189 15.28 -6.99 2.31
N GLU A 190 16.11 -8.02 2.50
CA GLU A 190 16.27 -9.06 1.49
C GLU A 190 14.92 -9.76 1.23
N LEU A 191 14.54 -9.88 -0.04
CA LEU A 191 13.34 -10.61 -0.43
C LEU A 191 13.57 -12.11 -0.16
N GLY A 192 12.84 -12.66 0.80
CA GLY A 192 12.77 -14.10 1.03
C GLY A 192 11.73 -14.77 0.13
N LYS A 193 10.54 -14.16 0.01
CA LYS A 193 9.42 -14.76 -0.73
C LYS A 193 8.53 -13.71 -1.39
N LEU A 194 8.14 -13.94 -2.64
CA LEU A 194 7.12 -13.21 -3.38
C LEU A 194 5.98 -14.18 -3.70
N ILE A 195 4.82 -13.97 -3.09
CA ILE A 195 3.59 -14.68 -3.39
C ILE A 195 2.82 -13.85 -4.42
N PHE A 196 2.73 -14.35 -5.65
CA PHE A 196 2.07 -13.67 -6.75
C PHE A 196 0.76 -14.39 -7.11
N LEU A 197 -0.34 -13.64 -7.07
CA LEU A 197 -1.67 -14.13 -7.42
C LEU A 197 -2.08 -13.49 -8.75
N PRO A 198 -1.71 -14.10 -9.90
CA PRO A 198 -2.07 -13.56 -11.21
C PRO A 198 -3.59 -13.56 -11.39
N HIS A 199 -4.10 -12.49 -11.99
CA HIS A 199 -5.49 -12.39 -12.35
C HIS A 199 -5.62 -11.54 -13.62
N GLU A 200 -6.28 -12.08 -14.65
CA GLU A 200 -6.35 -11.43 -15.97
C GLU A 200 -6.98 -10.04 -15.92
N ARG A 201 -7.96 -9.85 -15.04
CA ARG A 201 -8.66 -8.57 -14.84
C ARG A 201 -8.01 -7.67 -13.79
N ASP A 202 -6.80 -7.97 -13.30
CA ASP A 202 -6.13 -7.06 -12.35
C ASP A 202 -5.69 -5.79 -13.08
N PRO A 203 -6.27 -4.60 -12.76
CA PRO A 203 -5.85 -3.36 -13.40
C PRO A 203 -4.48 -2.88 -12.92
N LEU A 204 -3.91 -3.50 -11.88
CA LEU A 204 -2.64 -3.11 -11.27
C LEU A 204 -1.59 -4.21 -11.48
N LYS A 205 -1.35 -4.54 -12.75
CA LYS A 205 -0.31 -5.51 -13.14
C LYS A 205 1.07 -5.05 -12.65
N PRO A 206 1.95 -6.00 -12.27
CA PRO A 206 3.32 -5.67 -11.91
C PRO A 206 4.03 -4.89 -13.02
N LYS A 207 4.89 -3.96 -12.63
CA LYS A 207 5.72 -3.18 -13.56
C LYS A 207 7.19 -3.33 -13.24
N MET A 208 8.03 -3.21 -14.26
CA MET A 208 9.47 -3.16 -14.16
C MET A 208 9.96 -1.82 -14.69
N VAL A 209 10.94 -1.24 -14.01
CA VAL A 209 11.73 -0.11 -14.47
C VAL A 209 13.14 -0.60 -14.73
N SER A 210 13.57 -0.48 -15.98
CA SER A 210 14.91 -0.85 -16.43
C SER A 210 15.44 0.28 -17.31
N GLY A 211 16.57 0.88 -16.92
CA GLY A 211 17.06 2.09 -17.57
C GLY A 211 16.03 3.23 -17.47
N GLN A 212 15.67 3.82 -18.62
CA GLN A 212 14.63 4.85 -18.78
C GLN A 212 13.35 4.27 -19.40
N SER A 213 13.01 3.02 -19.09
CA SER A 213 11.79 2.36 -19.58
C SER A 213 10.94 1.85 -18.42
N VAL A 214 9.62 1.94 -18.58
CA VAL A 214 8.64 1.28 -17.70
C VAL A 214 7.86 0.28 -18.53
N SER A 215 7.86 -0.99 -18.13
CA SER A 215 7.11 -2.06 -18.81
C SER A 215 6.27 -2.86 -17.83
N GLU A 216 5.13 -3.37 -18.29
CA GLU A 216 4.42 -4.40 -17.54
C GLU A 216 5.21 -5.69 -17.55
N ILE A 217 5.23 -6.41 -16.43
CA ILE A 217 5.95 -7.67 -16.29
C ILE A 217 4.95 -8.80 -15.99
N GLY A 218 4.89 -9.77 -16.91
CA GLY A 218 4.04 -10.95 -16.81
C GLY A 218 4.66 -12.05 -15.95
N GLU A 219 3.87 -13.11 -15.72
CA GLU A 219 4.27 -14.24 -14.89
C GLU A 219 5.55 -14.94 -15.35
N LYS A 220 5.67 -15.23 -16.66
CA LYS A 220 6.86 -15.90 -17.23
C LYS A 220 8.15 -15.11 -16.96
N GLU A 221 8.09 -13.79 -17.13
CA GLU A 221 9.24 -12.92 -16.91
C GLU A 221 9.54 -12.76 -15.40
N LEU A 222 8.51 -12.71 -14.55
CA LEU A 222 8.69 -12.77 -13.09
C LEU A 222 9.38 -14.07 -12.66
N GLN A 223 8.95 -15.22 -13.19
CA GLN A 223 9.59 -16.51 -12.90
C GLN A 223 11.06 -16.51 -13.30
N ARG A 224 11.40 -15.98 -14.49
CA ARG A 224 12.77 -15.88 -14.97
C ARG A 224 13.64 -14.98 -14.08
N ARG A 225 13.11 -13.84 -13.63
CA ARG A 225 13.86 -12.81 -12.87
C ARG A 225 13.99 -13.12 -11.38
N PHE A 226 12.96 -13.71 -10.78
CA PHE A 226 12.90 -13.99 -9.34
C PHE A 226 13.34 -15.41 -8.99
N GLY A 227 13.25 -16.35 -9.94
CA GLY A 227 13.60 -17.75 -9.76
C GLY A 227 12.58 -18.52 -8.92
N LYS A 228 12.61 -19.85 -9.03
CA LYS A 228 11.69 -20.76 -8.33
C LYS A 228 11.81 -20.70 -6.80
N GLY A 229 12.97 -20.30 -6.27
CA GLY A 229 13.23 -20.22 -4.84
C GLY A 229 12.59 -19.01 -4.14
N LYS A 230 12.36 -17.90 -4.87
CA LYS A 230 11.78 -16.67 -4.30
C LYS A 230 10.34 -16.41 -4.75
N LEU A 231 9.92 -16.89 -5.93
CA LEU A 231 8.57 -16.67 -6.44
C LEU A 231 7.66 -17.88 -6.20
N THR A 232 6.54 -17.67 -5.54
CA THR A 232 5.43 -18.62 -5.46
C THR A 232 4.25 -18.04 -6.23
N VAL A 233 3.92 -18.65 -7.38
CA VAL A 233 2.71 -18.30 -8.13
C VAL A 233 1.54 -19.11 -7.61
N VAL A 234 0.42 -18.44 -7.34
CA VAL A 234 -0.77 -19.07 -6.76
C VAL A 234 -1.97 -18.73 -7.62
N SER A 235 -2.61 -19.76 -8.18
CA SER A 235 -3.85 -19.60 -8.94
C SER A 235 -4.93 -18.87 -8.11
N PRO A 236 -5.85 -18.12 -8.74
CA PRO A 236 -6.92 -17.40 -8.05
C PRO A 236 -7.62 -18.29 -7.02
N ILE A 237 -7.56 -17.89 -5.75
CA ILE A 237 -8.01 -18.75 -4.65
C ILE A 237 -9.55 -18.75 -4.62
N GLN A 238 -10.17 -19.84 -5.09
CA GLN A 238 -11.62 -19.95 -5.20
C GLN A 238 -12.34 -20.18 -3.86
N LYS A 239 -11.71 -20.84 -2.88
CA LYS A 239 -12.28 -21.07 -1.54
C LYS A 239 -11.33 -20.57 -0.44
N ASN A 240 -11.85 -19.81 0.52
CA ASN A 240 -11.13 -19.28 1.69
C ASN A 240 -9.76 -18.62 1.41
N PRO A 241 -9.71 -17.55 0.58
CA PRO A 241 -8.47 -16.87 0.20
C PRO A 241 -7.62 -16.41 1.39
N LYS A 242 -8.26 -16.01 2.49
CA LYS A 242 -7.57 -15.55 3.70
C LYS A 242 -6.77 -16.66 4.39
N LYS A 243 -7.33 -17.87 4.49
CA LYS A 243 -6.68 -19.01 5.16
C LYS A 243 -5.47 -19.46 4.36
N LYS A 244 -5.65 -19.64 3.05
CA LYS A 244 -4.56 -20.04 2.15
C LYS A 244 -3.45 -18.99 2.05
N LEU A 245 -3.78 -17.69 2.07
CA LEU A 245 -2.76 -16.64 2.15
C LEU A 245 -1.96 -16.71 3.46
N LEU A 246 -2.60 -16.97 4.60
CA LEU A 246 -1.90 -17.15 5.88
C LEU A 246 -0.95 -18.35 5.81
N GLU A 247 -1.43 -19.50 5.32
CA GLU A 247 -0.61 -20.70 5.14
C GLU A 247 0.60 -20.42 4.23
N LEU A 248 0.42 -19.69 3.13
CA LEU A 248 1.53 -19.38 2.22
C LEU A 248 2.57 -18.42 2.83
N ILE A 249 2.13 -17.48 3.68
CA ILE A 249 3.01 -16.53 4.35
C ILE A 249 3.76 -17.19 5.52
N LEU A 250 3.10 -18.10 6.25
CA LEU A 250 3.64 -18.76 7.44
C LEU A 250 4.37 -20.08 7.14
N GLY A 251 3.92 -20.81 6.13
CA GLY A 251 4.39 -22.14 5.71
C GLY A 251 5.58 -22.10 4.75
N GLY A 252 6.59 -21.31 5.11
CA GLY A 252 7.88 -21.24 4.43
C GLY A 252 8.95 -20.85 5.42
#